data_AF-A0A948DYM8-F1
#
_entry.id   AF-A0A948DYM8-F1
#
_cell.length_a   1.000
_cell.length_b   1.000
_cell.length_c   1.000
_cell.angle_alpha   90.00
_cell.angle_beta   90.00
_cell.angle_gamma   90.00
#
_symmetry.space_group_name_H-M   'P 1'
#
loop_
_entity.id
_entity.type
_entity.pdbx_description
1 polymer ?
#
loop_
_entity_poly.entity_id
_entity_poly.type
_entity_poly.pdbx_seq_one_letter_code
_entity_poly.pdbx_strand_id
1 'polypeptide(L)'
;MGEVYLPFALEGKYPNAAKEWGWQYVFPSARISKDPPQWQKMRRHHINESGLQRAVQNAARAVGSSKPVSPHTFRHSFATHLLEAGYDIRTVQELLGHKDVSTTMIYAHVINKGGMGVQSPLDML
;
A
#
# COMPACT_ATOMS: atom_id res chain seq x y z
N MET A 1 25.74 -10.20 -3.64
CA MET A 1 24.38 -10.41 -3.09
C MET A 1 24.52 -10.66 -1.59
N GLY A 2 23.57 -10.17 -0.79
CA GLY A 2 23.56 -10.38 0.66
C GLY A 2 22.44 -11.35 1.07
N GLU A 3 22.36 -11.66 2.35
CA GLU A 3 21.21 -12.39 2.91
C GLU A 3 20.05 -11.41 3.19
N VAL A 4 18.82 -11.90 3.05
CA VAL A 4 17.60 -11.19 3.45
C VAL A 4 16.94 -11.87 4.64
N TYR A 5 16.09 -11.12 5.33
CA TYR A 5 15.24 -11.68 6.37
C TYR A 5 14.19 -12.61 5.74
N LEU A 6 14.08 -13.84 6.25
CA LEU A 6 13.03 -14.77 5.89
C LEU A 6 12.00 -14.81 7.03
N PRO A 7 10.70 -14.60 6.74
CA PRO A 7 9.68 -14.59 7.78
C PRO A 7 9.42 -16.00 8.34
N PHE A 8 8.91 -16.02 9.58
CA PHE A 8 8.54 -17.26 10.29
C PHE A 8 9.73 -18.23 10.40
N ALA A 9 9.48 -19.54 10.24
CA ALA A 9 10.50 -20.58 10.29
C ALA A 9 11.08 -20.93 8.90
N LEU A 10 10.94 -20.05 7.90
CA LEU A 10 11.38 -20.35 6.53
C LEU A 10 12.89 -20.55 6.43
N GLU A 11 13.68 -19.84 7.24
CA GLU A 11 15.13 -20.03 7.29
C GLU A 11 15.52 -21.45 7.75
N GLY A 12 14.74 -22.07 8.63
CA GLY A 12 14.96 -23.45 9.06
C GLY A 12 14.51 -24.48 8.01
N LYS A 13 13.43 -24.18 7.27
CA LYS A 13 12.91 -25.07 6.22
C LYS A 13 13.74 -25.02 4.94
N TYR A 14 14.26 -23.84 4.59
CA TYR A 14 15.03 -23.58 3.38
C TYR A 14 16.31 -22.79 3.71
N PRO A 15 17.40 -23.49 4.10
CA PRO A 15 18.61 -22.84 4.61
C PRO A 15 19.29 -21.88 3.62
N ASN A 16 19.12 -22.10 2.32
CA ASN A 16 19.75 -21.29 1.27
C ASN A 16 18.84 -20.19 0.69
N ALA A 17 17.55 -20.19 1.03
CA ALA A 17 16.57 -19.30 0.43
C ALA A 17 16.93 -17.81 0.62
N ALA A 18 17.56 -17.45 1.74
CA ALA A 18 17.94 -16.06 2.03
C ALA A 18 18.93 -15.46 1.02
N LYS A 19 19.62 -16.29 0.23
CA LYS A 19 20.60 -15.88 -0.80
C LYS A 19 20.07 -16.04 -2.22
N GLU A 20 18.99 -16.80 -2.38
CA GLU A 20 18.38 -17.04 -3.67
C GLU A 20 17.73 -15.77 -4.19
N TRP A 21 17.88 -15.51 -5.49
CA TRP A 21 17.38 -14.30 -6.13
C TRP A 21 15.87 -14.10 -5.94
N GLY A 22 15.09 -15.19 -6.04
CA GLY A 22 13.63 -15.16 -5.89
C GLY A 22 13.13 -14.71 -4.51
N TRP A 23 14.00 -14.70 -3.50
CA TRP A 23 13.67 -14.25 -2.15
C TRP A 23 14.19 -12.84 -1.85
N GLN A 24 15.00 -12.25 -2.73
CA GLN A 24 15.54 -10.90 -2.50
C GLN A 24 14.43 -9.84 -2.63
N TYR A 25 14.57 -8.75 -1.88
CA TYR A 25 13.67 -7.61 -2.04
C TYR A 25 13.77 -7.00 -3.45
N VAL A 26 12.62 -6.70 -4.05
CA VAL A 26 12.54 -5.96 -5.34
C VAL A 26 13.09 -4.54 -5.19
N PHE A 27 12.85 -3.90 -4.04
CA PHE A 27 13.37 -2.58 -3.70
C PHE A 27 14.32 -2.68 -2.51
N PRO A 28 15.55 -3.16 -2.71
CA PRO A 28 16.50 -3.30 -1.64
C PRO A 28 17.01 -1.93 -1.16
N SER A 29 17.22 -1.80 0.14
CA SER A 29 18.01 -0.70 0.70
C SER A 29 19.39 -0.68 0.07
N ALA A 30 19.95 0.51 -0.15
CA ALA A 30 21.31 0.67 -0.66
C ALA A 30 22.36 0.04 0.28
N ARG A 31 22.10 0.08 1.59
CA ARG A 31 23.01 -0.40 2.65
C ARG A 31 22.48 -1.65 3.33
N ILE A 32 23.41 -2.51 3.74
CA ILE A 32 23.15 -3.65 4.64
C ILE A 32 23.04 -3.09 6.05
N SER A 33 22.08 -3.59 6.83
CA SER A 33 21.88 -3.23 8.23
C SER A 33 22.01 -4.46 9.11
N LYS A 34 22.26 -4.23 10.40
CA LYS A 34 22.13 -5.26 11.41
C LYS A 34 20.64 -5.50 11.67
N ASP A 35 20.25 -6.77 11.69
CA ASP A 35 18.93 -7.18 12.17
C ASP A 35 18.75 -6.77 13.65
N PRO A 36 17.50 -6.75 14.15
CA PRO A 36 17.22 -6.51 15.55
C PRO A 36 18.08 -7.40 16.47
N PRO A 37 18.36 -6.95 17.71
CA PRO A 37 19.35 -7.58 18.59
C PRO A 37 19.13 -9.08 18.83
N GLN A 38 17.90 -9.58 18.68
CA GLN A 38 17.58 -11.00 18.83
C GLN A 38 18.22 -11.90 17.76
N TRP A 39 18.52 -11.38 16.56
CA TRP A 39 19.04 -12.18 15.45
C TRP A 39 20.51 -11.93 15.12
N GLN A 40 21.05 -10.74 15.44
CA GLN A 40 22.47 -10.34 15.27
C GLN A 40 23.10 -10.54 13.87
N LYS A 41 22.33 -10.83 12.82
CA LYS A 41 22.84 -11.02 11.45
C LYS A 41 22.91 -9.69 10.68
N MET A 42 23.83 -9.59 9.73
CA MET A 42 23.91 -8.47 8.78
C MET A 42 23.11 -8.84 7.53
N ARG A 43 22.00 -8.13 7.29
CA ARG A 43 21.08 -8.44 6.20
C ARG A 43 20.72 -7.20 5.39
N ARG A 44 20.37 -7.43 4.13
CA ARG A 44 19.84 -6.37 3.26
C ARG A 44 18.34 -6.29 3.48
N HIS A 45 17.87 -5.14 3.94
CA HIS A 45 16.44 -4.86 4.09
C HIS A 45 15.87 -4.21 2.83
N HIS A 46 14.55 -4.08 2.76
CA HIS A 46 13.91 -3.20 1.78
C HIS A 46 14.21 -1.73 2.08
N ILE A 47 13.95 -0.86 1.12
CA ILE A 47 13.99 0.58 1.33
C ILE A 47 13.09 0.98 2.51
N ASN A 48 13.56 1.92 3.33
CA ASN A 48 12.83 2.38 4.50
C ASN A 48 11.53 3.11 4.10
N GLU A 49 10.39 2.79 4.74
CA GLU A 49 9.09 3.36 4.34
C GLU A 49 9.03 4.87 4.58
N SER A 50 9.69 5.39 5.61
CA SER A 50 9.73 6.84 5.89
C SER A 50 10.37 7.62 4.75
N GLY A 51 11.32 7.03 4.03
CA GLY A 51 11.92 7.63 2.83
C GLY A 51 10.88 7.86 1.74
N LEU A 52 10.07 6.83 1.45
CA LEU A 52 8.98 6.92 0.48
C LEU A 52 7.89 7.92 0.92
N GLN A 53 7.49 7.88 2.19
CA GLN A 53 6.50 8.82 2.72
C GLN A 53 6.94 10.27 2.55
N ARG A 54 8.19 10.60 2.89
CA ARG A 54 8.76 11.95 2.70
C ARG A 54 8.84 12.34 1.23
N ALA A 55 9.25 11.42 0.35
CA ALA A 55 9.30 11.67 -1.08
C ALA A 55 7.93 12.05 -1.65
N VAL A 56 6.87 11.32 -1.26
CA VAL A 56 5.49 11.62 -1.68
C VAL A 56 5.03 12.97 -1.14
N GLN A 57 5.28 13.26 0.14
CA GLN A 57 4.90 14.55 0.74
C GLN A 57 5.61 15.73 0.07
N ASN A 58 6.90 15.59 -0.23
CA ASN A 58 7.67 16.63 -0.92
C ASN A 58 7.17 16.85 -2.34
N ALA A 59 6.87 15.79 -3.08
CA ALA A 59 6.30 15.89 -4.42
C ALA A 59 4.93 16.59 -4.40
N ALA A 60 4.07 16.26 -3.43
CA ALA A 60 2.77 16.91 -3.27
C ALA A 60 2.89 18.41 -2.98
N ARG A 61 3.87 18.81 -2.16
CA ARG A 61 4.16 20.23 -1.91
C ARG A 61 4.68 20.93 -3.17
N ALA A 62 5.56 20.28 -3.94
CA ALA A 62 6.14 20.85 -5.14
C ALA A 62 5.08 21.15 -6.22
N VAL A 63 4.02 20.36 -6.30
CA VAL A 63 2.89 20.59 -7.22
C VAL A 63 1.80 21.50 -6.64
N GLY A 64 2.01 22.07 -5.45
CA GLY A 64 1.07 23.00 -4.81
C GLY A 64 -0.20 22.33 -4.26
N SER A 65 -0.17 21.03 -3.94
CA SER A 65 -1.31 20.36 -3.32
C SER A 65 -1.58 20.93 -1.92
N SER A 66 -2.76 21.51 -1.74
CA SER A 66 -3.25 21.98 -0.44
C SER A 66 -3.71 20.85 0.49
N LYS A 67 -4.04 19.68 -0.09
CA LYS A 67 -4.46 18.50 0.67
C LYS A 67 -3.24 17.67 1.11
N PRO A 68 -3.28 17.06 2.30
CA PRO A 68 -2.29 16.07 2.71
C PRO A 68 -2.28 14.88 1.74
N VAL A 69 -1.10 14.55 1.20
CA VAL A 69 -0.91 13.39 0.31
C VAL A 69 0.11 12.46 0.94
N SER A 70 -0.23 11.17 0.98
CA SER A 70 0.62 10.08 1.44
C SER A 70 0.51 8.89 0.48
N PRO A 71 1.38 7.87 0.59
CA PRO A 71 1.18 6.63 -0.17
C PRO A 71 -0.22 6.00 0.02
N HIS A 72 -0.82 6.15 1.21
CA HIS A 72 -2.17 5.65 1.47
C HIS A 72 -3.24 6.43 0.70
N THR A 73 -3.01 7.72 0.43
CA THR A 73 -3.89 8.53 -0.44
C THR A 73 -3.97 7.92 -1.84
N PHE A 74 -2.85 7.47 -2.40
CA PHE A 74 -2.85 6.81 -3.71
C PHE A 74 -3.60 5.47 -3.70
N ARG A 75 -3.51 4.70 -2.60
CA ARG A 75 -4.31 3.47 -2.43
C ARG A 75 -5.80 3.79 -2.41
N HIS A 76 -6.21 4.86 -1.73
CA HIS A 76 -7.60 5.31 -1.74
C HIS A 76 -8.04 5.75 -3.13
N SER A 77 -7.25 6.58 -3.82
CA SER A 77 -7.55 7.02 -5.19
C SER A 77 -7.68 5.84 -6.15
N PHE A 78 -6.81 4.84 -6.05
CA PHE A 78 -6.91 3.62 -6.86
C PHE A 78 -8.25 2.92 -6.64
N ALA A 79 -8.66 2.70 -5.39
CA ALA A 79 -9.94 2.07 -5.08
C ALA A 79 -11.13 2.90 -5.60
N THR A 80 -11.10 4.21 -5.40
CA THR A 80 -12.12 5.13 -5.88
C THR A 80 -12.24 5.11 -7.40
N HIS A 81 -11.12 5.20 -8.13
CA HIS A 81 -11.14 5.20 -9.59
C HIS A 81 -11.63 3.87 -10.18
N LEU A 82 -11.36 2.74 -9.52
CA LEU A 82 -11.94 1.46 -9.95
C LEU A 82 -13.46 1.47 -9.81
N LEU A 83 -13.98 1.97 -8.68
CA LEU A 83 -15.42 2.08 -8.47
C LEU A 83 -16.08 3.07 -9.43
N GLU A 84 -15.44 4.21 -9.72
CA GLU A 84 -15.90 5.18 -10.73
C GLU A 84 -15.91 4.58 -12.14
N ALA A 85 -14.98 3.67 -12.45
CA ALA A 85 -14.94 2.93 -13.71
C ALA A 85 -15.95 1.77 -13.77
N GLY A 86 -16.81 1.61 -12.75
CA GLY A 86 -17.89 0.62 -12.72
C GLY A 86 -17.46 -0.79 -12.29
N TYR A 87 -16.26 -0.95 -11.74
CA TYR A 87 -15.85 -2.24 -11.17
C TYR A 87 -16.70 -2.54 -9.94
N ASP A 88 -17.11 -3.79 -9.78
CA ASP A 88 -17.86 -4.20 -8.62
C ASP A 88 -16.99 -4.17 -7.35
N ILE A 89 -17.66 -3.98 -6.21
CA ILE A 89 -16.98 -3.83 -4.92
C ILE A 89 -16.19 -5.07 -4.49
N ARG A 90 -16.53 -6.27 -4.97
CA ARG A 90 -15.80 -7.51 -4.66
C ARG A 90 -14.50 -7.57 -5.45
N THR A 91 -14.52 -7.20 -6.72
CA THR A 91 -13.29 -7.05 -7.52
C THR A 91 -12.34 -6.03 -6.88
N VAL A 92 -12.85 -4.88 -6.42
CA VAL A 92 -12.01 -3.89 -5.73
C VAL A 92 -11.48 -4.43 -4.40
N GLN A 93 -12.30 -5.18 -3.65
CA GLN A 93 -11.89 -5.82 -2.40
C GLN A 93 -10.70 -6.78 -2.63
N GLU A 94 -10.78 -7.62 -3.67
CA GLU A 94 -9.74 -8.59 -4.02
C GLU A 94 -8.44 -7.90 -4.42
N LEU A 95 -8.51 -6.87 -5.28
CA LEU A 95 -7.33 -6.10 -5.71
C LEU A 95 -6.64 -5.37 -4.56
N LEU A 96 -7.39 -4.94 -3.54
CA LEU A 96 -6.83 -4.35 -2.33
C LEU A 96 -6.35 -5.39 -1.32
N GLY A 97 -6.71 -6.67 -1.48
CA GLY A 97 -6.40 -7.73 -0.52
C GLY A 97 -7.13 -7.54 0.82
N HIS A 98 -8.33 -6.96 0.80
CA HIS A 98 -9.14 -6.78 2.01
C HIS A 98 -9.85 -8.08 2.38
N LYS A 99 -9.64 -8.55 3.62
CA LYS A 99 -10.29 -9.76 4.14
C LYS A 99 -11.80 -9.62 4.29
N ASP A 100 -12.27 -8.42 4.63
CA ASP A 100 -13.68 -8.10 4.83
C ASP A 100 -14.11 -6.99 3.86
N VAL A 101 -15.26 -7.18 3.21
CA VAL A 101 -15.88 -6.21 2.31
C VAL A 101 -16.19 -4.90 3.03
N SER A 102 -16.49 -4.94 4.34
CA SER A 102 -16.75 -3.74 5.15
C SER A 102 -15.62 -2.72 5.07
N THR A 103 -14.37 -3.18 4.96
CA THR A 103 -13.18 -2.31 4.81
C THR A 103 -13.11 -1.65 3.43
N THR A 104 -13.70 -2.28 2.41
CA THR A 104 -13.78 -1.74 1.04
C THR A 104 -15.00 -0.83 0.86
N MET A 105 -16.07 -1.08 1.62
CA MET A 105 -17.30 -0.26 1.58
C MET A 105 -17.06 1.20 1.98
N ILE A 106 -15.94 1.52 2.64
CA ILE A 106 -15.52 2.91 2.88
C ILE A 106 -15.41 3.72 1.57
N TYR A 107 -15.19 3.09 0.42
CA TYR A 107 -15.09 3.75 -0.88
C TYR A 107 -16.43 3.86 -1.61
N ALA A 108 -17.44 3.08 -1.21
CA ALA A 108 -18.74 3.03 -1.87
C ALA A 108 -19.50 4.37 -1.76
N HIS A 109 -19.16 5.21 -0.78
CA HIS A 109 -19.72 6.56 -0.69
C HIS A 109 -19.37 7.43 -1.91
N VAL A 110 -18.32 7.08 -2.69
CA VAL A 110 -17.95 7.83 -3.90
C VAL A 110 -18.90 7.52 -5.05
N ILE A 111 -19.31 6.26 -5.21
CA ILE A 111 -20.39 5.88 -6.14
C ILE A 111 -21.70 6.59 -5.73
N ASN A 112 -21.93 6.76 -4.43
CA ASN A 112 -23.15 7.39 -3.93
C ASN A 112 -23.20 8.93 -4.09
N LYS A 113 -22.17 9.56 -4.69
CA LYS A 113 -22.16 11.00 -5.00
C LYS A 113 -22.68 11.36 -6.40
N GLY A 114 -23.21 10.40 -7.15
CA GLY A 114 -23.88 10.67 -8.41
C GLY A 114 -25.00 9.68 -8.71
N GLY A 115 -26.25 10.04 -8.38
CA GLY A 115 -27.37 9.71 -9.26
C GLY A 115 -28.18 8.42 -9.02
N MET A 116 -28.35 7.95 -7.78
CA MET A 116 -29.53 7.11 -7.45
C MET A 116 -30.71 7.98 -7.01
N GLY A 117 -31.06 9.00 -7.79
CA GLY A 117 -32.39 9.63 -7.79
C GLY A 117 -32.84 10.41 -6.55
N VAL A 118 -31.99 10.61 -5.53
CA VAL A 118 -32.37 11.43 -4.37
C VAL A 118 -31.97 12.88 -4.64
N GLN A 119 -32.91 13.67 -5.16
CA GLN A 119 -32.81 15.13 -5.17
C GLN A 119 -32.81 15.66 -3.74
N SER A 120 -31.92 16.61 -3.44
CA SER A 120 -32.01 17.34 -2.18
C SER A 120 -33.33 18.10 -2.15
N PRO A 121 -34.09 18.09 -1.05
CA PRO A 121 -35.23 19.00 -0.87
C PRO A 121 -34.85 20.48 -1.04
N LEU A 122 -33.59 20.85 -0.79
CA LEU A 122 -33.08 22.20 -1.02
C LEU A 122 -32.83 22.51 -2.51
N ASP A 123 -32.64 21.49 -3.35
CA ASP A 123 -32.51 21.65 -4.81
C ASP A 123 -33.89 21.85 -5.48
N MET A 124 -34.98 21.76 -4.69
CA MET A 124 -36.38 21.94 -5.11
C MET A 124 -37.02 23.24 -4.57
N LEU A 125 -36.24 24.10 -3.90
CA LEU A 125 -36.66 25.45 -3.44
C LEU A 125 -36.24 26.52 -4.45
#